data_AF-I7LXN1-F1
#
_entry.id   AF-I7LXN1-F1
#
_cell.length_a   1.000
_cell.length_b   1.000
_cell.length_c   1.000
_cell.angle_alpha   90.00
_cell.angle_beta   90.00
_cell.angle_gamma   90.00
#
_symmetry.space_group_name_H-M   'P 1'
#
loop_
_entity.id
_entity.type
_entity.pdbx_description
1 polymer ?
#
loop_
_entity_poly.entity_id
_entity_poly.type
_entity_poly.pdbx_seq_one_letter_code
_entity_poly.pdbx_strand_id
1 'polypeptide(L)'
;MGNNNSAGSKSRSKSNSPKQSSNQQQQNLQKQKEDLQQKLASVNLRCQNKLNDKSLHDQRSNFCLERENSVNKEFLSKTVHQTQQSENENNNKNLSSQQVEEIIQFNLISETNEVSIKKSASFVCGVNLHVKQPKEQSERVPMDLICVIDDSGSMSGKKAQLVRKSLKYLLKIMNENDRICLISFDSVEKILTPFLRNNLENKSELKKAIKNIVGRGSTNIEAGMEAGLWMIKNRKEKNPITCMFLLSDGQDDSPQVDLRVQKLIQSYDIQDTFIVNTYGYGADHDATQMRNIAETHKGGYYYIEDVKKVSEWFVLSISGLLSAVGEDVRIRIKSQNSQQTKLAITQVYGGDQLWVKQDYEKGVFEIYLPHLVIGDNKFFVFDLQFNSEQFKLTDQNRSLAALEAELEIKAVKEEYIIRKNDTLQIDFKDADQDQIKNNSTQAYYEEMMVTHSRAVGGLKIKQANQLINQKKDYTQAKAILQQYKDEMISKNAMLKDNNGIKHLDEDLDEAIGKCAPQLYRQASFDKMEVIHCQRRNSICHQEDWNECQQEIMGKFKNNDICLSDDSCSDDESDQKKKPSQVNSQKRNPTHMQQYSDEYQSDSDEEDTQQNQQISQQQQNLNQIKLQRRFS
;
A
#
# COMPACT_ATOMS: atom_id res chain seq x y z
N MET A 1 20.41 -22.45 -89.65
CA MET A 1 21.35 -22.82 -90.72
C MET A 1 22.70 -23.16 -90.08
N GLY A 2 23.05 -24.45 -90.02
CA GLY A 2 24.35 -24.96 -90.51
C GLY A 2 25.37 -25.11 -89.37
N ASN A 3 25.38 -26.17 -88.55
CA ASN A 3 25.84 -27.56 -88.75
C ASN A 3 27.36 -27.75 -88.98
N ASN A 4 27.94 -28.64 -88.15
CA ASN A 4 29.11 -29.53 -88.37
C ASN A 4 30.52 -28.91 -88.31
N ASN A 5 31.59 -29.50 -87.75
CA ASN A 5 32.01 -30.83 -87.24
C ASN A 5 33.19 -30.56 -86.23
N SER A 6 33.69 -31.43 -85.34
CA SER A 6 34.27 -32.75 -85.60
C SER A 6 34.77 -33.46 -84.33
N ALA A 7 34.64 -34.80 -84.35
CA ALA A 7 35.46 -35.84 -83.70
C ALA A 7 35.45 -35.97 -82.15
N GLY A 8 35.16 -37.10 -81.50
CA GLY A 8 35.02 -38.49 -81.96
C GLY A 8 36.13 -39.39 -81.41
N SER A 9 35.87 -40.10 -80.31
CA SER A 9 36.38 -41.46 -80.08
C SER A 9 35.59 -42.18 -78.98
N LYS A 10 35.30 -43.44 -79.28
CA LYS A 10 34.38 -44.37 -78.63
C LYS A 10 35.06 -45.08 -77.45
N SER A 11 34.28 -45.42 -76.41
CA SER A 11 34.28 -46.79 -75.86
C SER A 11 32.94 -47.10 -75.18
N ARG A 12 32.50 -48.34 -75.34
CA ARG A 12 31.16 -48.86 -75.07
C ARG A 12 31.21 -49.74 -73.81
N SER A 13 30.11 -49.73 -73.06
CA SER A 13 29.54 -50.81 -72.22
C SER A 13 30.27 -51.24 -70.95
N LYS A 14 29.63 -51.08 -69.79
CA LYS A 14 28.72 -52.08 -69.18
C LYS A 14 28.15 -51.55 -67.86
N SER A 15 26.83 -51.68 -67.72
CA SER A 15 26.04 -51.52 -66.51
C SER A 15 26.37 -52.60 -65.46
N ASN A 16 26.49 -52.23 -64.17
CA ASN A 16 26.22 -53.10 -63.02
C ASN A 16 25.93 -52.28 -61.74
N SER A 17 24.70 -52.39 -61.25
CA SER A 17 24.15 -52.30 -59.87
C SER A 17 24.74 -51.38 -58.77
N PRO A 18 23.90 -50.61 -58.04
CA PRO A 18 24.30 -49.71 -56.95
C PRO A 18 24.25 -50.38 -55.57
N LYS A 19 25.37 -50.91 -55.06
CA LYS A 19 25.50 -51.33 -53.64
C LYS A 19 26.89 -51.10 -53.01
N GLN A 20 27.75 -50.28 -53.62
CA GLN A 20 29.10 -50.01 -53.10
C GLN A 20 29.37 -48.55 -52.69
N SER A 21 28.46 -47.60 -52.94
CA SER A 21 28.67 -46.18 -52.60
C SER A 21 28.27 -45.78 -51.16
N SER A 22 27.42 -46.56 -50.46
CA SER A 22 27.01 -46.22 -49.08
C SER A 22 28.05 -46.64 -48.03
N ASN A 23 28.82 -47.70 -48.27
CA ASN A 23 29.85 -48.17 -47.34
C ASN A 23 31.11 -47.27 -47.35
N GLN A 24 31.46 -46.66 -48.48
CA GLN A 24 32.57 -45.69 -48.54
C GLN A 24 32.21 -44.36 -47.87
N GLN A 25 30.95 -43.92 -47.94
CA GLN A 25 30.50 -42.73 -47.21
C GLN A 25 30.46 -42.95 -45.69
N GLN A 26 30.03 -44.13 -45.22
CA GLN A 26 30.05 -44.47 -43.79
C GLN A 26 31.48 -44.61 -43.25
N GLN A 27 32.42 -45.20 -44.01
CA GLN A 27 33.83 -45.26 -43.60
C GLN A 27 34.49 -43.88 -43.55
N ASN A 28 34.15 -42.96 -44.45
CA ASN A 28 34.66 -41.59 -44.42
C ASN A 28 34.11 -40.78 -43.24
N LEU A 29 32.83 -40.95 -42.86
CA LEU A 29 32.28 -40.32 -41.66
C LEU A 29 32.91 -40.86 -40.37
N GLN A 30 33.16 -42.17 -40.30
CA GLN A 30 33.81 -42.79 -39.15
C GLN A 30 35.24 -42.26 -38.96
N LYS A 31 35.98 -42.13 -40.07
CA LYS A 31 37.35 -41.59 -40.06
C LYS A 31 37.40 -40.10 -39.69
N GLN A 32 36.41 -39.30 -40.11
CA GLN A 32 36.30 -37.90 -39.67
C GLN A 32 35.96 -37.77 -38.18
N LYS A 33 35.17 -38.70 -37.64
CA LYS A 33 34.79 -38.69 -36.22
C LYS A 33 35.98 -39.04 -35.32
N GLU A 34 36.81 -39.99 -35.74
CA GLU A 34 38.06 -40.35 -35.04
C GLU A 34 39.10 -39.22 -35.08
N ASP A 35 39.21 -38.52 -36.22
CA ASP A 35 40.13 -37.39 -36.38
C ASP A 35 39.71 -36.17 -35.52
N LEU A 36 38.40 -35.94 -35.36
CA LEU A 36 37.83 -34.95 -34.45
C LEU A 36 38.04 -35.31 -32.98
N GLN A 37 37.92 -36.59 -32.61
CA GLN A 37 38.20 -37.06 -31.25
C GLN A 37 39.68 -36.93 -30.87
N GLN A 38 40.61 -37.19 -31.79
CA GLN A 38 42.04 -36.95 -31.56
C GLN A 38 42.38 -35.45 -31.45
N LYS A 39 41.70 -34.59 -32.23
CA LYS A 39 41.84 -33.12 -32.10
C LYS A 39 41.29 -32.61 -30.77
N LEU A 40 40.18 -33.14 -30.27
CA LEU A 40 39.65 -32.77 -28.95
C LEU A 40 40.57 -33.21 -27.80
N ALA A 41 41.16 -34.41 -27.89
CA ALA A 41 42.10 -34.93 -26.90
C ALA A 41 43.39 -34.08 -26.82
N SER A 42 43.91 -33.61 -27.96
CA SER A 42 45.11 -32.75 -28.00
C SER A 42 44.86 -31.31 -27.52
N VAL A 43 43.63 -30.79 -27.65
CA VAL A 43 43.22 -29.49 -27.08
C VAL A 43 43.11 -29.56 -25.56
N ASN A 44 42.52 -30.62 -25.00
CA ASN A 44 42.42 -30.81 -23.55
C ASN A 44 43.80 -30.99 -22.88
N LEU A 45 44.74 -31.67 -23.54
CA LEU A 45 46.12 -31.80 -23.04
C LEU A 45 46.91 -30.47 -23.10
N ARG A 46 46.62 -29.59 -24.07
CA ARG A 46 47.18 -28.23 -24.15
C ARG A 46 46.61 -27.27 -23.10
N CYS A 47 45.37 -27.47 -22.68
CA CYS A 47 44.75 -26.67 -21.62
C CYS A 47 45.24 -27.07 -20.22
N GLN A 48 45.48 -28.37 -19.97
CA GLN A 48 46.04 -28.84 -18.70
C GLN A 48 47.52 -28.43 -18.51
N ASN A 49 48.32 -28.40 -19.59
CA ASN A 49 49.73 -27.98 -19.51
C ASN A 49 49.94 -26.45 -19.42
N LYS A 50 48.90 -25.64 -19.62
CA LYS A 50 48.95 -24.16 -19.43
C LYS A 50 48.60 -23.71 -18.01
N LEU A 51 48.07 -24.59 -17.18
CA LEU A 51 47.70 -24.30 -15.79
C LEU A 51 48.80 -24.64 -14.77
N ASN A 52 49.87 -25.33 -15.19
CA ASN A 52 50.94 -25.82 -14.29
C ASN A 52 52.26 -25.04 -14.32
N ASP A 53 52.38 -23.91 -15.04
CA ASP A 53 53.72 -23.31 -15.29
C ASP A 53 53.84 -21.80 -15.09
N LYS A 54 53.00 -21.19 -14.25
CA LYS A 54 53.24 -19.81 -13.78
C LYS A 54 52.94 -19.63 -12.30
N SER A 55 53.62 -20.40 -11.46
CA SER A 55 54.00 -19.98 -10.11
C SER A 55 55.47 -19.56 -10.14
N LEU A 56 55.74 -18.26 -10.20
CA LEU A 56 57.02 -17.70 -9.78
C LEU A 56 56.81 -16.23 -9.38
N HIS A 57 57.13 -15.98 -8.11
CA HIS A 57 57.13 -14.70 -7.39
C HIS A 57 55.82 -14.17 -6.80
N ASP A 58 55.37 -14.89 -5.76
CA ASP A 58 55.07 -14.23 -4.49
C ASP A 58 56.32 -13.54 -3.92
N GLN A 59 56.20 -12.25 -3.59
CA GLN A 59 56.82 -11.65 -2.40
C GLN A 59 56.28 -10.21 -2.22
N ARG A 60 55.19 -10.09 -1.44
CA ARG A 60 54.92 -9.07 -0.40
C ARG A 60 53.43 -8.70 -0.30
N SER A 61 52.67 -9.51 0.42
CA SER A 61 51.56 -9.04 1.29
C SER A 61 50.96 -10.17 2.14
N ASN A 62 51.78 -11.08 2.68
CA ASN A 62 51.39 -12.03 3.72
C ASN A 62 51.51 -11.39 5.11
N PHE A 63 50.59 -10.50 5.43
CA PHE A 63 50.29 -10.16 6.82
C PHE A 63 48.84 -9.63 6.90
N CYS A 64 47.84 -10.50 6.71
CA CYS A 64 46.49 -10.29 7.27
C CYS A 64 45.42 -11.40 7.09
N LEU A 65 45.65 -12.58 6.50
CA LEU A 65 44.55 -13.54 6.23
C LEU A 65 44.83 -15.01 6.63
N GLU A 66 45.16 -15.25 7.90
CA GLU A 66 45.23 -16.61 8.49
C GLU A 66 44.24 -16.83 9.65
N ARG A 67 43.00 -16.29 9.55
CA ARG A 67 41.95 -16.61 10.53
C ARG A 67 40.61 -17.12 9.98
N GLU A 68 40.45 -17.32 8.67
CA GLU A 68 39.13 -17.70 8.11
C GLU A 68 39.02 -19.09 7.46
N ASN A 69 40.09 -19.90 7.40
CA ASN A 69 40.05 -21.16 6.64
C ASN A 69 40.00 -22.47 7.44
N SER A 70 39.49 -22.44 8.68
CA SER A 70 39.21 -23.66 9.47
C SER A 70 37.72 -23.95 9.70
N VAL A 71 36.79 -23.18 9.13
CA VAL A 71 35.33 -23.40 9.35
C VAL A 71 34.61 -24.02 8.13
N ASN A 72 35.20 -23.98 6.93
CA ASN A 72 34.48 -24.37 5.70
C ASN A 72 34.80 -25.77 5.13
N LYS A 73 35.43 -26.67 5.91
CA LYS A 73 35.67 -28.07 5.47
C LYS A 73 34.71 -29.11 6.03
N GLU A 74 33.84 -28.74 6.97
CA GLU A 74 32.79 -29.65 7.50
C GLU A 74 31.43 -29.46 6.80
N PHE A 75 31.26 -28.39 6.01
CA PHE A 75 30.00 -28.04 5.37
C PHE A 75 29.84 -28.57 3.93
N LEU A 76 30.92 -29.05 3.30
CA LEU A 76 30.94 -29.45 1.88
C LEU A 76 30.97 -30.96 1.62
N SER A 77 30.91 -31.81 2.65
CA SER A 77 30.87 -33.29 2.48
C SER A 77 29.47 -33.91 2.60
N LYS A 78 28.42 -33.13 2.87
CA LYS A 78 27.04 -33.62 3.00
C LYS A 78 26.12 -33.39 1.79
N THR A 79 26.63 -32.83 0.68
CA THR A 79 25.77 -32.37 -0.44
C THR A 79 25.96 -33.14 -1.76
N VAL A 80 26.54 -34.35 -1.78
CA VAL A 80 26.79 -35.09 -3.05
C VAL A 80 26.22 -36.51 -3.10
N HIS A 81 25.37 -36.90 -2.14
CA HIS A 81 24.57 -38.13 -2.27
C HIS A 81 23.09 -37.86 -1.98
N GLN A 82 22.44 -37.17 -2.92
CA GLN A 82 21.00 -37.26 -3.20
C GLN A 82 20.67 -36.41 -4.44
N THR A 83 21.14 -36.86 -5.61
CA THR A 83 20.70 -36.35 -6.91
C THR A 83 20.63 -37.52 -7.87
N GLN A 84 19.63 -38.38 -7.65
CA GLN A 84 19.05 -39.32 -8.60
C GLN A 84 17.81 -39.97 -7.94
N GLN A 85 16.84 -39.14 -7.56
CA GLN A 85 15.43 -39.45 -7.25
C GLN A 85 14.78 -38.18 -6.69
N SER A 86 14.47 -37.22 -7.56
CA SER A 86 13.69 -36.02 -7.21
C SER A 86 13.07 -35.39 -8.46
N GLU A 87 12.27 -36.17 -9.19
CA GLU A 87 11.37 -35.65 -10.24
C GLU A 87 9.89 -35.87 -9.90
N ASN A 88 9.57 -36.28 -8.67
CA ASN A 88 8.19 -36.34 -8.17
C ASN A 88 8.22 -36.09 -6.66
N GLU A 89 8.17 -34.81 -6.26
CA GLU A 89 7.72 -34.28 -4.94
C GLU A 89 8.12 -32.79 -4.82
N ASN A 90 7.63 -31.94 -5.72
CA ASN A 90 7.43 -30.53 -5.36
C ASN A 90 6.10 -30.45 -4.60
N ASN A 91 6.12 -30.83 -3.32
CA ASN A 91 5.06 -30.47 -2.39
C ASN A 91 5.05 -28.94 -2.29
N ASN A 92 4.15 -28.30 -3.03
CA ASN A 92 3.83 -26.89 -2.89
C ASN A 92 3.57 -26.60 -1.41
N LYS A 93 4.46 -25.82 -0.75
CA LYS A 93 4.25 -25.26 0.59
C LYS A 93 3.23 -24.12 0.56
N ASN A 94 2.15 -24.32 -0.18
CA ASN A 94 1.05 -23.40 -0.30
C ASN A 94 -0.06 -23.86 0.64
N LEU A 95 -0.62 -22.92 1.39
CA LEU A 95 -1.81 -23.19 2.19
C LEU A 95 -2.94 -23.60 1.24
N SER A 96 -3.44 -24.81 1.42
CA SER A 96 -4.68 -25.27 0.78
C SER A 96 -5.86 -24.40 1.24
N SER A 97 -6.94 -24.37 0.45
CA SER A 97 -8.16 -23.64 0.82
C SER A 97 -8.69 -23.98 2.22
N GLN A 98 -8.58 -25.26 2.63
CA GLN A 98 -8.97 -25.71 3.98
C GLN A 98 -8.10 -25.08 5.07
N GLN A 99 -6.79 -25.00 4.87
CA GLN A 99 -5.88 -24.35 5.81
C GLN A 99 -6.10 -22.84 5.89
N VAL A 100 -6.45 -22.19 4.78
CA VAL A 100 -6.82 -20.76 4.76
C VAL A 100 -8.11 -20.53 5.56
N GLU A 101 -9.10 -21.39 5.40
CA GLU A 101 -10.35 -21.31 6.16
C GLU A 101 -10.13 -21.50 7.68
N GLU A 102 -9.22 -22.38 8.08
CA GLU A 102 -8.90 -22.64 9.49
C GLU A 102 -8.23 -21.45 10.20
N ILE A 103 -7.41 -20.67 9.50
CA ILE A 103 -6.72 -19.50 10.08
C ILE A 103 -7.62 -18.26 10.19
N ILE A 104 -8.75 -18.23 9.49
CA ILE A 104 -9.71 -17.12 9.53
C ILE A 104 -10.68 -17.32 10.69
N GLN A 105 -10.64 -16.41 11.67
CA GLN A 105 -11.62 -16.27 12.72
C GLN A 105 -12.58 -15.13 12.40
N PHE A 106 -13.87 -15.40 12.54
CA PHE A 106 -14.93 -14.45 12.24
C PHE A 106 -16.00 -14.60 13.31
N ASN A 107 -16.25 -13.53 14.09
CA ASN A 107 -17.22 -13.58 15.18
C ASN A 107 -17.95 -12.24 15.34
N LEU A 108 -19.23 -12.31 15.70
CA LEU A 108 -19.98 -11.20 16.26
C LEU A 108 -19.67 -11.08 17.76
N ILE A 109 -19.50 -9.84 18.19
CA ILE A 109 -19.18 -9.49 19.58
C ILE A 109 -20.06 -8.32 20.03
N SER A 110 -20.32 -8.24 21.33
CA SER A 110 -21.15 -7.18 21.91
C SER A 110 -20.68 -6.77 23.31
N GLU A 111 -21.02 -5.55 23.69
CA GLU A 111 -20.76 -4.97 25.00
C GLU A 111 -21.53 -5.74 26.09
N THR A 112 -22.70 -6.26 25.74
CA THR A 112 -23.50 -7.12 26.62
C THR A 112 -24.30 -8.11 25.78
N ASN A 113 -24.48 -9.33 26.31
CA ASN A 113 -25.44 -10.31 25.79
C ASN A 113 -26.79 -10.19 26.49
N GLU A 114 -26.94 -9.28 27.43
CA GLU A 114 -28.14 -9.16 28.26
C GLU A 114 -28.72 -7.75 28.15
N VAL A 115 -30.04 -7.64 27.99
CA VAL A 115 -30.71 -6.34 27.88
C VAL A 115 -31.91 -6.29 28.82
N SER A 116 -32.01 -5.19 29.58
CA SER A 116 -33.18 -4.92 30.41
C SER A 116 -34.37 -4.53 29.55
N ILE A 117 -35.52 -5.16 29.79
CA ILE A 117 -36.78 -4.79 29.10
C ILE A 117 -37.41 -3.51 29.66
N LYS A 118 -36.96 -3.02 30.82
CA LYS A 118 -37.60 -1.90 31.54
C LYS A 118 -37.31 -0.55 30.90
N LYS A 119 -36.20 -0.44 30.17
CA LYS A 119 -35.74 0.79 29.52
C LYS A 119 -35.10 0.48 28.19
N SER A 120 -35.31 1.36 27.21
CA SER A 120 -34.54 1.35 25.98
C SER A 120 -33.06 1.53 26.29
N ALA A 121 -32.22 0.78 25.59
CA ALA A 121 -30.78 0.76 25.80
C ALA A 121 -30.06 0.81 24.46
N SER A 122 -28.86 1.40 24.47
CA SER A 122 -27.93 1.36 23.33
C SER A 122 -26.62 0.79 23.83
N PHE A 123 -26.07 -0.15 23.08
CA PHE A 123 -24.82 -0.82 23.44
C PHE A 123 -23.99 -1.11 22.20
N VAL A 124 -22.68 -1.26 22.39
CA VAL A 124 -21.75 -1.45 21.28
C VAL A 124 -21.80 -2.90 20.82
N CYS A 125 -21.83 -3.10 19.52
CA CYS A 125 -21.60 -4.38 18.87
C CYS A 125 -20.43 -4.25 17.89
N GLY A 126 -19.88 -5.39 17.49
CA GLY A 126 -18.88 -5.43 16.45
C GLY A 126 -18.77 -6.77 15.77
N VAL A 127 -18.08 -6.75 14.64
CA VAL A 127 -17.60 -7.93 13.93
C VAL A 127 -16.09 -7.97 14.05
N ASN A 128 -15.57 -9.06 14.59
CA ASN A 128 -14.15 -9.38 14.57
C ASN A 128 -13.85 -10.22 13.32
N LEU A 129 -12.85 -9.79 12.55
CA LEU A 129 -12.22 -10.58 11.51
C LEU A 129 -10.72 -10.67 11.79
N HIS A 130 -10.26 -11.85 12.18
CA HIS A 130 -8.87 -12.09 12.54
C HIS A 130 -8.29 -13.24 11.69
N VAL A 131 -7.12 -13.01 11.09
CA VAL A 131 -6.37 -14.03 10.34
C VAL A 131 -5.14 -14.40 11.12
N LYS A 132 -5.14 -15.61 11.67
CA LYS A 132 -4.01 -16.14 12.41
C LYS A 132 -2.81 -16.39 11.50
N GLN A 133 -1.64 -16.37 12.13
CA GLN A 133 -0.44 -16.92 11.51
C GLN A 133 -0.65 -18.42 11.23
N PRO A 134 -0.38 -18.89 10.00
CA PRO A 134 -0.39 -20.31 9.70
C PRO A 134 0.73 -21.03 10.46
N LYS A 135 0.51 -22.30 10.81
CA LYS A 135 1.53 -23.14 11.47
C LYS A 135 2.74 -23.43 10.57
N GLU A 136 2.53 -23.38 9.25
CA GLU A 136 3.55 -23.56 8.25
C GLU A 136 3.80 -22.25 7.51
N GLN A 137 5.06 -21.99 7.14
CA GLN A 137 5.42 -20.81 6.35
C GLN A 137 4.80 -20.92 4.96
N SER A 138 3.85 -20.03 4.66
CA SER A 138 3.26 -19.91 3.33
C SER A 138 4.16 -19.12 2.39
N GLU A 139 4.28 -19.57 1.14
CA GLU A 139 4.97 -18.79 0.12
C GLU A 139 4.22 -17.50 -0.23
N ARG A 140 5.00 -16.41 -0.33
CA ARG A 140 4.60 -15.08 -0.78
C ARG A 140 3.82 -15.14 -2.09
N VAL A 141 2.71 -14.41 -2.16
CA VAL A 141 1.90 -14.28 -3.38
C VAL A 141 2.60 -13.34 -4.36
N PRO A 142 2.68 -13.66 -5.67
CA PRO A 142 3.20 -12.74 -6.67
C PRO A 142 2.22 -11.60 -6.95
N MET A 143 2.73 -10.43 -7.34
CA MET A 143 1.90 -9.24 -7.59
C MET A 143 2.13 -8.61 -8.97
N ASP A 144 1.11 -7.93 -9.47
CA ASP A 144 1.16 -6.99 -10.57
C ASP A 144 1.15 -5.58 -10.02
N LEU A 145 2.20 -4.81 -10.35
CA LEU A 145 2.35 -3.44 -9.92
C LEU A 145 2.38 -2.49 -11.11
N ILE A 146 1.49 -1.51 -11.11
CA ILE A 146 1.44 -0.45 -12.11
C ILE A 146 1.95 0.82 -11.43
N CYS A 147 3.01 1.42 -11.95
CA CYS A 147 3.48 2.73 -11.48
C CYS A 147 3.11 3.79 -12.50
N VAL A 148 2.14 4.62 -12.15
CA VAL A 148 1.71 5.82 -12.87
C VAL A 148 2.50 6.99 -12.31
N ILE A 149 3.42 7.52 -13.12
CA ILE A 149 4.49 8.41 -12.69
C ILE A 149 4.27 9.79 -13.29
N ASP A 150 4.09 10.78 -12.42
CA ASP A 150 4.05 12.17 -12.82
C ASP A 150 5.45 12.63 -13.23
N ASP A 151 5.62 12.98 -14.50
CA ASP A 151 6.82 13.62 -15.02
C ASP A 151 6.55 15.05 -15.48
N SER A 152 5.61 15.76 -14.84
CA SER A 152 5.34 17.20 -15.03
C SER A 152 6.50 18.10 -14.62
N GLY A 153 6.43 19.39 -15.00
CA GLY A 153 7.44 20.39 -14.65
C GLY A 153 7.64 20.60 -13.15
N SER A 154 6.58 20.48 -12.33
CA SER A 154 6.64 20.61 -10.87
C SER A 154 7.41 19.45 -10.22
N MET A 155 7.43 18.29 -10.88
CA MET A 155 8.21 17.11 -10.49
C MET A 155 9.70 17.20 -10.84
N SER A 156 10.17 18.31 -11.43
CA SER A 156 11.58 18.48 -11.78
C SER A 156 12.53 18.53 -10.57
N GLY A 157 13.84 18.38 -10.83
CA GLY A 157 14.88 18.46 -9.80
C GLY A 157 14.78 17.36 -8.74
N LYS A 158 14.62 17.77 -7.47
CA LYS A 158 14.66 16.86 -6.31
C LYS A 158 13.53 15.84 -6.32
N LYS A 159 12.30 16.21 -6.74
CA LYS A 159 11.14 15.30 -6.75
C LYS A 159 11.37 14.13 -7.73
N ALA A 160 11.78 14.41 -8.97
CA ALA A 160 12.13 13.36 -9.94
C ALA A 160 13.27 12.46 -9.45
N GLN A 161 14.28 13.01 -8.77
CA GLN A 161 15.33 12.19 -8.15
C GLN A 161 14.77 11.26 -7.07
N LEU A 162 13.85 11.74 -6.23
CA LEU A 162 13.16 10.92 -5.22
C LEU A 162 12.33 9.82 -5.87
N VAL A 163 11.55 10.13 -6.91
CA VAL A 163 10.76 9.13 -7.66
C VAL A 163 11.67 8.04 -8.22
N ARG A 164 12.78 8.40 -8.89
CA ARG A 164 13.74 7.42 -9.42
C ARG A 164 14.35 6.54 -8.33
N LYS A 165 14.72 7.12 -7.19
CA LYS A 165 15.23 6.37 -6.04
C LYS A 165 14.17 5.41 -5.50
N SER A 166 12.92 5.85 -5.43
CA SER A 166 11.77 5.05 -5.00
C SER A 166 11.52 3.84 -5.89
N LEU A 167 11.50 4.03 -7.21
CA LEU A 167 11.31 2.94 -8.16
C LEU A 167 12.50 1.97 -8.16
N LYS A 168 13.74 2.46 -8.04
CA LYS A 168 14.92 1.58 -7.90
C LYS A 168 14.85 0.74 -6.63
N TYR A 169 14.37 1.32 -5.53
CA TYR A 169 14.18 0.63 -4.27
C TYR A 169 13.07 -0.43 -4.36
N LEU A 170 11.96 -0.09 -4.99
CA LEU A 170 10.87 -1.01 -5.28
C LEU A 170 11.35 -2.26 -6.05
N LEU A 171 12.18 -2.10 -7.08
CA LEU A 171 12.79 -3.23 -7.81
C LEU A 171 13.70 -4.13 -6.96
N LYS A 172 14.14 -3.68 -5.77
CA LYS A 172 14.91 -4.50 -4.81
C LYS A 172 14.00 -5.32 -3.89
N ILE A 173 12.79 -4.82 -3.57
CA ILE A 173 11.82 -5.53 -2.72
C ILE A 173 11.05 -6.58 -3.51
N MET A 174 10.72 -6.28 -4.77
CA MET A 174 10.00 -7.20 -5.65
C MET A 174 10.86 -8.43 -5.98
N ASN A 175 10.23 -9.61 -6.03
CA ASN A 175 10.88 -10.85 -6.45
C ASN A 175 10.73 -11.08 -7.97
N GLU A 176 11.30 -12.17 -8.48
CA GLU A 176 11.27 -12.50 -9.91
C GLU A 176 9.89 -12.91 -10.46
N ASN A 177 8.96 -13.28 -9.58
CA ASN A 177 7.60 -13.66 -9.94
C ASN A 177 6.65 -12.45 -10.03
N ASP A 178 7.05 -11.31 -9.47
CA ASP A 178 6.31 -10.07 -9.60
C ASP A 178 6.48 -9.45 -10.96
N ARG A 179 5.45 -8.70 -11.39
CA ARG A 179 5.45 -7.97 -12.64
C ARG A 179 5.23 -6.50 -12.38
N ILE A 180 5.94 -5.66 -13.12
CA ILE A 180 5.84 -4.21 -13.02
C ILE A 180 5.59 -3.60 -14.40
N CYS A 181 4.69 -2.62 -14.45
CA CYS A 181 4.45 -1.76 -15.60
C CYS A 181 4.76 -0.32 -15.19
N LEU A 182 5.52 0.40 -16.03
CA LEU A 182 5.86 1.80 -15.80
C LEU A 182 5.15 2.66 -16.84
N ILE A 183 4.41 3.65 -16.35
CA ILE A 183 3.68 4.64 -17.14
C ILE A 183 4.13 6.01 -16.66
N SER A 184 4.50 6.92 -17.55
CA SER A 184 4.67 8.33 -17.20
C SER A 184 3.54 9.18 -17.76
N PHE A 185 3.30 10.34 -17.15
CA PHE A 185 2.34 11.29 -17.66
C PHE A 185 2.77 12.72 -17.32
N ASP A 186 2.58 13.60 -18.31
CA ASP A 186 2.64 15.05 -18.17
C ASP A 186 1.31 15.65 -18.66
N SER A 187 1.30 16.38 -19.77
CA SER A 187 0.10 16.70 -20.53
C SER A 187 -0.54 15.46 -21.19
N VAL A 188 0.28 14.45 -21.50
CA VAL A 188 -0.14 13.18 -22.12
C VAL A 188 0.47 11.98 -21.41
N GLU A 189 -0.18 10.84 -21.51
CA GLU A 189 0.29 9.57 -20.96
C GLU A 189 1.25 8.83 -21.91
N LYS A 190 2.22 8.13 -21.33
CA LYS A 190 3.19 7.31 -22.05
C LYS A 190 3.49 6.02 -21.32
N ILE A 191 3.23 4.89 -21.97
CA ILE A 191 3.65 3.58 -21.47
C ILE A 191 5.17 3.46 -21.69
N LEU A 192 5.94 3.47 -20.59
CA LEU A 192 7.40 3.33 -20.63
C LEU A 192 7.81 1.87 -20.79
N THR A 193 7.08 0.96 -20.14
CA THR A 193 7.25 -0.49 -20.28
C THR A 193 5.90 -1.20 -20.23
N PRO A 194 5.71 -2.32 -20.95
CA PRO A 194 4.61 -3.25 -20.66
C PRO A 194 4.82 -3.90 -19.28
N PHE A 195 3.93 -4.81 -18.88
CA PHE A 195 4.19 -5.67 -17.72
C PHE A 195 5.42 -6.54 -17.96
N LEU A 196 6.47 -6.32 -17.19
CA LEU A 196 7.71 -7.09 -17.19
C LEU A 196 7.92 -7.77 -15.84
N ARG A 197 8.32 -9.05 -15.86
CA ARG A 197 8.75 -9.76 -14.64
C ARG A 197 10.02 -9.13 -14.10
N ASN A 198 10.17 -8.96 -12.78
CA ASN A 198 11.39 -8.43 -12.16
C ASN A 198 12.52 -9.47 -12.07
N ASN A 199 12.81 -10.14 -13.18
CA ASN A 199 13.87 -11.13 -13.32
C ASN A 199 15.16 -10.50 -13.88
N LEU A 200 16.25 -11.28 -13.97
CA LEU A 200 17.55 -10.77 -14.42
C LEU A 200 17.53 -10.24 -15.87
N GLU A 201 16.69 -10.82 -16.74
CA GLU A 201 16.56 -10.46 -18.16
C GLU A 201 15.98 -9.05 -18.34
N ASN A 202 14.86 -8.76 -17.66
CA ASN A 202 14.14 -7.48 -17.82
C ASN A 202 14.71 -6.35 -16.94
N LYS A 203 15.56 -6.67 -15.95
CA LYS A 203 16.05 -5.68 -14.96
C LYS A 203 16.79 -4.51 -15.60
N SER A 204 17.50 -4.75 -16.70
CA SER A 204 18.21 -3.71 -17.45
C SER A 204 17.24 -2.73 -18.12
N GLU A 205 16.16 -3.24 -18.71
CA GLU A 205 15.12 -2.43 -19.36
C GLU A 205 14.38 -1.56 -18.33
N LEU A 206 13.95 -2.14 -17.22
CA LEU A 206 13.30 -1.42 -16.12
C LEU A 206 14.18 -0.31 -15.56
N LYS A 207 15.47 -0.58 -15.32
CA LYS A 207 16.42 0.43 -14.83
C LYS A 207 16.62 1.57 -15.84
N LYS A 208 16.65 1.26 -17.14
CA LYS A 208 16.77 2.28 -18.21
C LYS A 208 15.52 3.16 -18.28
N ALA A 209 14.33 2.57 -18.22
CA ALA A 209 13.07 3.32 -18.18
C ALA A 209 13.04 4.29 -16.99
N ILE A 210 13.40 3.81 -15.78
CA ILE A 210 13.47 4.65 -14.58
C ILE A 210 14.49 5.79 -14.74
N LYS A 211 15.67 5.53 -15.32
CA LYS A 211 16.71 6.55 -15.49
C LYS A 211 16.22 7.74 -16.34
N ASN A 212 15.32 7.48 -17.29
CA ASN A 212 14.85 8.47 -18.25
C ASN A 212 13.68 9.34 -17.76
N ILE A 213 13.20 9.16 -16.52
CA ILE A 213 12.13 9.97 -15.93
C ILE A 213 12.66 11.38 -15.61
N VAL A 214 12.10 12.40 -16.27
CA VAL A 214 12.52 13.80 -16.15
C VAL A 214 11.29 14.71 -16.19
N GLY A 215 11.15 15.59 -15.18
CA GLY A 215 10.02 16.52 -15.06
C GLY A 215 9.96 17.59 -16.16
N ARG A 216 8.88 17.63 -16.95
CA ARG A 216 8.57 18.54 -18.08
C ARG A 216 7.05 18.60 -18.30
N GLY A 217 6.55 19.65 -18.95
CA GLY A 217 5.13 19.72 -19.35
C GLY A 217 4.17 20.06 -18.21
N SER A 218 2.87 19.94 -18.48
CA SER A 218 1.79 20.13 -17.49
C SER A 218 1.47 18.82 -16.77
N THR A 219 0.36 18.78 -16.02
CA THR A 219 -0.07 17.60 -15.26
C THR A 219 -1.46 17.18 -15.73
N ASN A 220 -1.63 15.89 -16.03
CA ASN A 220 -2.92 15.28 -16.42
C ASN A 220 -3.06 13.89 -15.76
N ILE A 221 -3.53 13.89 -14.51
CA ILE A 221 -3.62 12.67 -13.70
C ILE A 221 -4.64 11.71 -14.29
N GLU A 222 -5.73 12.21 -14.86
CA GLU A 222 -6.79 11.37 -15.46
C GLU A 222 -6.23 10.50 -16.59
N ALA A 223 -5.42 11.08 -17.49
CA ALA A 223 -4.80 10.34 -18.60
C ALA A 223 -3.82 9.26 -18.11
N GLY A 224 -2.99 9.58 -17.12
CA GLY A 224 -2.07 8.60 -16.52
C GLY A 224 -2.81 7.43 -15.87
N MET A 225 -3.87 7.73 -15.10
CA MET A 225 -4.73 6.71 -14.47
C MET A 225 -5.46 5.87 -15.53
N GLU A 226 -5.93 6.49 -16.62
CA GLU A 226 -6.58 5.81 -17.73
C GLU A 226 -5.68 4.76 -18.36
N ALA A 227 -4.42 5.11 -18.68
CA ALA A 227 -3.44 4.16 -19.19
C ALA A 227 -3.19 3.01 -18.19
N GLY A 228 -3.15 3.29 -16.90
CA GLY A 228 -3.02 2.28 -15.86
C GLY A 228 -4.18 1.28 -15.87
N LEU A 229 -5.42 1.78 -15.94
CA LEU A 229 -6.63 0.96 -16.01
C LEU A 229 -6.69 0.15 -17.31
N TRP A 230 -6.28 0.76 -18.42
CA TRP A 230 -6.15 0.07 -19.71
C TRP A 230 -5.17 -1.10 -19.64
N MET A 231 -4.02 -0.91 -18.98
CA MET A 231 -3.04 -1.99 -18.79
C MET A 231 -3.59 -3.13 -17.92
N ILE A 232 -4.32 -2.81 -16.84
CA ILE A 232 -4.98 -3.84 -16.00
C ILE A 232 -5.99 -4.63 -16.82
N LYS A 233 -6.84 -3.96 -17.59
CA LYS A 233 -7.92 -4.59 -18.37
C LYS A 233 -7.42 -5.46 -19.52
N ASN A 234 -6.31 -5.09 -20.17
CA ASN A 234 -5.84 -5.72 -21.40
C ASN A 234 -4.65 -6.68 -21.21
N ARG A 235 -4.21 -6.93 -19.97
CA ARG A 235 -3.11 -7.88 -19.70
C ARG A 235 -3.52 -9.32 -20.03
N LYS A 236 -2.60 -10.08 -20.61
CA LYS A 236 -2.81 -11.49 -20.99
C LYS A 236 -2.61 -12.47 -19.84
N GLU A 237 -1.68 -12.13 -18.96
CA GLU A 237 -1.34 -12.86 -17.76
C GLU A 237 -1.75 -11.99 -16.57
N LYS A 238 -2.22 -12.57 -15.47
CA LYS A 238 -2.65 -11.90 -14.23
C LYS A 238 -1.95 -12.55 -13.03
N ASN A 239 -1.31 -11.73 -12.18
CA ASN A 239 -0.93 -12.19 -10.85
C ASN A 239 -2.12 -11.97 -9.88
N PRO A 240 -2.24 -12.75 -8.80
CA PRO A 240 -3.39 -12.67 -7.91
C PRO A 240 -3.60 -11.30 -7.28
N ILE A 241 -2.49 -10.61 -6.95
CA ILE A 241 -2.55 -9.27 -6.39
C ILE A 241 -2.30 -8.25 -7.49
N THR A 242 -3.17 -7.23 -7.59
CA THR A 242 -2.97 -6.08 -8.50
C THR A 242 -2.96 -4.79 -7.69
N CYS A 243 -1.94 -3.96 -7.88
CA CYS A 243 -1.85 -2.67 -7.23
C CYS A 243 -1.37 -1.60 -8.21
N MET A 244 -1.93 -0.40 -8.11
CA MET A 244 -1.55 0.78 -8.87
C MET A 244 -1.00 1.84 -7.91
N PHE A 245 0.17 2.36 -8.22
CA PHE A 245 0.80 3.47 -7.53
C PHE A 245 0.72 4.71 -8.39
N LEU A 246 0.15 5.79 -7.85
CA LEU A 246 0.25 7.13 -8.43
C LEU A 246 1.37 7.90 -7.71
N LEU A 247 2.42 8.26 -8.43
CA LEU A 247 3.59 8.98 -7.92
C LEU A 247 3.55 10.41 -8.46
N SER A 248 3.03 11.36 -7.69
CA SER A 248 2.73 12.72 -8.16
C SER A 248 2.86 13.75 -7.03
N ASP A 249 2.90 15.03 -7.36
CA ASP A 249 2.66 16.11 -6.40
C ASP A 249 1.22 16.64 -6.43
N GLY A 250 0.32 16.03 -7.20
CA GLY A 250 -1.11 16.35 -7.20
C GLY A 250 -1.44 17.75 -7.74
N GLN A 251 -0.51 18.40 -8.45
CA GLN A 251 -0.73 19.73 -9.01
C GLN A 251 -1.34 19.62 -10.42
N ASP A 252 -2.55 19.07 -10.51
CA ASP A 252 -3.36 19.07 -11.73
C ASP A 252 -4.38 20.21 -11.69
N ASP A 253 -4.19 21.20 -12.55
CA ASP A 253 -5.01 22.43 -12.64
C ASP A 253 -6.45 22.18 -13.11
N SER A 254 -6.75 20.96 -13.53
CA SER A 254 -8.10 20.60 -14.00
C SER A 254 -9.10 20.57 -12.84
N PRO A 255 -10.34 21.02 -13.04
CA PRO A 255 -11.35 20.96 -12.00
C PRO A 255 -11.75 19.51 -11.68
N GLN A 256 -11.95 19.21 -10.39
CA GLN A 256 -12.57 17.96 -9.90
C GLN A 256 -11.85 16.67 -10.35
N VAL A 257 -10.51 16.66 -10.35
CA VAL A 257 -9.68 15.52 -10.78
C VAL A 257 -10.06 14.22 -10.06
N ASP A 258 -10.24 14.27 -8.75
CA ASP A 258 -10.63 13.14 -7.92
C ASP A 258 -11.97 12.51 -8.37
N LEU A 259 -12.98 13.34 -8.64
CA LEU A 259 -14.27 12.87 -9.16
C LEU A 259 -14.17 12.31 -10.58
N ARG A 260 -13.31 12.88 -11.44
CA ARG A 260 -13.08 12.34 -12.79
C ARG A 260 -12.41 10.98 -12.72
N VAL A 261 -11.34 10.84 -11.93
CA VAL A 261 -10.67 9.55 -11.69
C VAL A 261 -11.64 8.52 -11.11
N GLN A 262 -12.50 8.92 -10.16
CA GLN A 262 -13.53 8.01 -9.63
C GLN A 262 -14.48 7.51 -10.73
N LYS A 263 -15.00 8.40 -11.57
CA LYS A 263 -15.88 8.05 -12.70
C LYS A 263 -15.18 7.19 -13.75
N LEU A 264 -13.90 7.47 -14.00
CA LEU A 264 -13.05 6.73 -14.92
C LEU A 264 -12.87 5.28 -14.44
N ILE A 265 -12.54 5.07 -13.17
CA ILE A 265 -12.41 3.72 -12.60
C ILE A 265 -13.74 2.96 -12.74
N GLN A 266 -14.87 3.62 -12.47
CA GLN A 266 -16.20 3.02 -12.62
C GLN A 266 -16.55 2.67 -14.07
N SER A 267 -16.17 3.51 -15.04
CA SER A 267 -16.50 3.29 -16.46
C SER A 267 -15.69 2.17 -17.10
N TYR A 268 -14.48 1.89 -16.59
CA TYR A 268 -13.63 0.81 -17.10
C TYR A 268 -14.15 -0.59 -16.76
N ASP A 269 -15.05 -0.73 -15.77
CA ASP A 269 -15.70 -1.97 -15.35
C ASP A 269 -14.71 -3.15 -15.18
N ILE A 270 -13.65 -2.89 -14.42
CA ILE A 270 -12.61 -3.87 -14.13
C ILE A 270 -13.16 -4.84 -13.07
N GLN A 271 -13.30 -6.11 -13.44
CA GLN A 271 -13.75 -7.18 -12.55
C GLN A 271 -12.66 -7.62 -11.56
N ASP A 272 -11.41 -7.29 -11.84
CA ASP A 272 -10.28 -7.62 -10.98
C ASP A 272 -10.28 -6.75 -9.73
N THR A 273 -10.01 -7.35 -8.56
CA THR A 273 -9.72 -6.59 -7.36
C THR A 273 -8.35 -5.94 -7.47
N PHE A 274 -8.28 -4.62 -7.34
CA PHE A 274 -7.02 -3.89 -7.25
C PHE A 274 -7.10 -2.77 -6.22
N ILE A 275 -5.95 -2.20 -5.88
CA ILE A 275 -5.83 -1.06 -4.96
C ILE A 275 -5.10 0.08 -5.66
N VAL A 276 -5.52 1.33 -5.41
CA VAL A 276 -4.83 2.54 -5.85
C VAL A 276 -4.17 3.24 -4.67
N ASN A 277 -2.85 3.13 -4.54
CA ASN A 277 -2.08 3.91 -3.57
C ASN A 277 -1.52 5.17 -4.22
N THR A 278 -1.51 6.29 -3.48
CA THR A 278 -0.97 7.56 -3.97
C THR A 278 0.21 8.01 -3.11
N TYR A 279 1.24 8.55 -3.76
CA TYR A 279 2.48 8.99 -3.14
C TYR A 279 2.70 10.46 -3.52
N GLY A 280 2.48 11.35 -2.55
CA GLY A 280 2.66 12.79 -2.68
C GLY A 280 4.13 13.19 -2.51
N TYR A 281 4.77 13.72 -3.55
CA TYR A 281 6.18 14.14 -3.50
C TYR A 281 6.35 15.64 -3.24
N GLY A 282 7.16 15.99 -2.23
CA GLY A 282 7.50 17.37 -1.89
C GLY A 282 6.45 18.05 -1.00
N ALA A 283 6.85 19.03 -0.21
CA ALA A 283 5.98 19.65 0.81
C ALA A 283 4.80 20.46 0.22
N ASP A 284 4.88 20.78 -1.07
CA ASP A 284 3.96 21.57 -1.87
C ASP A 284 2.91 20.74 -2.62
N HIS A 285 2.84 19.43 -2.38
CA HIS A 285 1.88 18.56 -3.04
C HIS A 285 0.43 18.76 -2.52
N ASP A 286 -0.57 18.47 -3.36
CA ASP A 286 -1.97 18.45 -2.94
C ASP A 286 -2.31 17.15 -2.20
N ALA A 287 -2.16 17.19 -0.88
CA ALA A 287 -2.49 16.06 -0.01
C ALA A 287 -3.98 15.67 -0.03
N THR A 288 -4.87 16.61 -0.33
CA THR A 288 -6.32 16.36 -0.33
C THR A 288 -6.72 15.62 -1.60
N GLN A 289 -6.30 16.12 -2.76
CA GLN A 289 -6.56 15.47 -4.03
C GLN A 289 -5.97 14.05 -4.08
N MET A 290 -4.71 13.90 -3.68
CA MET A 290 -4.03 12.59 -3.67
C MET A 290 -4.70 11.59 -2.73
N ARG A 291 -5.19 12.05 -1.58
CA ARG A 291 -5.95 11.21 -0.64
C ARG A 291 -7.29 10.79 -1.24
N ASN A 292 -8.05 11.73 -1.79
CA ASN A 292 -9.35 11.43 -2.40
C ASN A 292 -9.19 10.38 -3.51
N ILE A 293 -8.15 10.50 -4.34
CA ILE A 293 -7.83 9.51 -5.39
C ILE A 293 -7.52 8.13 -4.79
N ALA A 294 -6.66 8.03 -3.78
CA ALA A 294 -6.35 6.75 -3.13
C ALA A 294 -7.62 6.07 -2.57
N GLU A 295 -8.46 6.87 -1.93
CA GLU A 295 -9.69 6.43 -1.28
C GLU A 295 -10.75 5.93 -2.27
N THR A 296 -10.71 6.36 -3.55
CA THR A 296 -11.63 5.86 -4.60
C THR A 296 -11.56 4.34 -4.77
N HIS A 297 -10.39 3.74 -4.54
CA HIS A 297 -10.18 2.30 -4.67
C HIS A 297 -9.46 1.70 -3.45
N LYS A 298 -9.83 2.19 -2.26
CA LYS A 298 -9.47 1.65 -0.94
C LYS A 298 -7.95 1.55 -0.70
N GLY A 299 -7.15 2.40 -1.34
CA GLY A 299 -5.72 2.46 -1.09
C GLY A 299 -5.32 3.55 -0.11
N GLY A 300 -4.03 3.56 0.20
CA GLY A 300 -3.40 4.51 1.11
C GLY A 300 -2.79 5.70 0.36
N TYR A 301 -2.77 6.84 1.06
CA TYR A 301 -2.00 8.01 0.64
C TYR A 301 -0.76 8.18 1.53
N TYR A 302 0.38 8.44 0.90
CA TYR A 302 1.68 8.51 1.55
C TYR A 302 2.44 9.79 1.17
N TYR A 303 2.93 10.51 2.17
CA TYR A 303 3.73 11.73 1.95
C TYR A 303 5.23 11.42 1.91
N ILE A 304 5.88 11.78 0.81
CA ILE A 304 7.30 11.55 0.54
C ILE A 304 8.08 12.86 0.48
N GLU A 305 8.88 13.09 1.53
CA GLU A 305 9.76 14.26 1.66
C GLU A 305 11.25 13.92 1.55
N ASP A 306 11.60 12.68 1.92
CA ASP A 306 12.96 12.16 1.97
C ASP A 306 12.98 10.67 1.59
N VAL A 307 14.13 10.22 1.08
CA VAL A 307 14.37 8.85 0.61
C VAL A 307 14.22 7.82 1.73
N LYS A 308 14.45 8.19 3.00
CA LYS A 308 14.23 7.27 4.13
C LYS A 308 12.74 6.91 4.28
N LYS A 309 11.85 7.91 4.10
CA LYS A 309 10.40 7.72 4.17
C LYS A 309 9.89 6.89 3.00
N VAL A 310 10.49 7.05 1.81
CA VAL A 310 10.19 6.21 0.63
C VAL A 310 10.25 4.74 0.99
N SER A 311 11.35 4.28 1.56
CA SER A 311 11.53 2.86 1.79
C SER A 311 10.54 2.27 2.79
N GLU A 312 10.19 3.03 3.82
CA GLU A 312 9.22 2.61 4.84
C GLU A 312 7.81 2.49 4.24
N TRP A 313 7.34 3.53 3.54
CA TRP A 313 5.97 3.53 2.99
C TRP A 313 5.78 2.53 1.86
N PHE A 314 6.79 2.34 1.00
CA PHE A 314 6.74 1.30 -0.04
C PHE A 314 6.68 -0.10 0.60
N VAL A 315 7.49 -0.36 1.63
CA VAL A 315 7.41 -1.62 2.38
C VAL A 315 6.03 -1.80 2.98
N LEU A 316 5.47 -0.79 3.66
CA LEU A 316 4.13 -0.90 4.27
C LEU A 316 3.04 -1.17 3.24
N SER A 317 3.06 -0.44 2.13
CA SER A 317 2.06 -0.57 1.07
C SER A 317 2.08 -1.90 0.35
N ILE A 318 3.24 -2.56 0.28
CA ILE A 318 3.43 -3.82 -0.44
C ILE A 318 3.34 -5.00 0.52
N SER A 319 4.03 -4.94 1.67
CA SER A 319 4.21 -6.05 2.63
C SER A 319 2.92 -6.76 3.01
N GLY A 320 1.85 -6.02 3.31
CA GLY A 320 0.54 -6.61 3.58
C GLY A 320 0.03 -7.41 2.39
N LEU A 321 0.08 -6.84 1.18
CA LEU A 321 -0.41 -7.49 -0.04
C LEU A 321 0.35 -8.79 -0.36
N LEU A 322 1.62 -8.90 0.05
CA LEU A 322 2.45 -10.08 -0.18
C LEU A 322 2.02 -11.30 0.64
N SER A 323 1.35 -11.07 1.76
CA SER A 323 0.79 -12.08 2.65
C SER A 323 -0.74 -12.19 2.52
N ALA A 324 -1.30 -11.73 1.42
CA ALA A 324 -2.73 -11.83 1.14
C ALA A 324 -3.18 -13.30 1.05
N VAL A 325 -4.27 -13.60 1.75
CA VAL A 325 -4.93 -14.92 1.76
C VAL A 325 -6.30 -14.88 1.07
N GLY A 326 -6.93 -13.70 1.03
CA GLY A 326 -8.23 -13.48 0.39
C GLY A 326 -8.28 -12.18 -0.40
N GLU A 327 -9.10 -12.16 -1.45
CA GLU A 327 -9.55 -10.98 -2.19
C GLU A 327 -11.10 -10.90 -2.17
N ASP A 328 -11.66 -9.74 -2.54
CA ASP A 328 -13.12 -9.47 -2.57
C ASP A 328 -13.82 -9.93 -1.29
N VAL A 329 -13.37 -9.38 -0.15
CA VAL A 329 -13.89 -9.75 1.16
C VAL A 329 -15.16 -8.96 1.42
N ARG A 330 -16.27 -9.65 1.63
CA ARG A 330 -17.56 -9.05 1.95
C ARG A 330 -18.08 -9.57 3.27
N ILE A 331 -18.47 -8.64 4.14
CA ILE A 331 -19.17 -8.97 5.38
C ILE A 331 -20.56 -8.37 5.29
N ARG A 332 -21.58 -9.23 5.29
CA ARG A 332 -22.98 -8.82 5.36
C ARG A 332 -23.46 -8.97 6.79
N ILE A 333 -24.06 -7.92 7.33
CA ILE A 333 -24.66 -7.92 8.66
C ILE A 333 -26.15 -7.63 8.49
N LYS A 334 -26.98 -8.50 9.06
CA LYS A 334 -28.43 -8.36 9.05
C LYS A 334 -28.95 -8.33 10.47
N SER A 335 -29.67 -7.25 10.78
CA SER A 335 -30.44 -7.16 12.01
C SER A 335 -31.72 -7.98 11.88
N GLN A 336 -31.94 -8.85 12.87
CA GLN A 336 -33.11 -9.71 12.94
C GLN A 336 -34.25 -8.95 13.63
N ASN A 337 -34.96 -8.15 12.83
CA ASN A 337 -36.20 -7.51 13.27
C ASN A 337 -37.36 -8.49 13.15
N SER A 338 -37.87 -8.97 14.28
CA SER A 338 -39.16 -9.66 14.33
C SER A 338 -40.27 -8.65 14.63
N GLN A 339 -41.53 -9.00 14.39
CA GLN A 339 -42.67 -8.14 14.79
C GLN A 339 -42.69 -7.81 16.30
N GLN A 340 -41.91 -8.53 17.11
CA GLN A 340 -41.84 -8.38 18.57
C GLN A 340 -40.52 -7.79 19.07
N THR A 341 -39.45 -7.73 18.27
CA THR A 341 -38.15 -7.13 18.63
C THR A 341 -37.79 -5.97 17.73
N LYS A 342 -37.55 -4.81 18.33
CA LYS A 342 -36.99 -3.63 17.66
C LYS A 342 -35.54 -3.43 18.10
N LEU A 343 -34.68 -4.38 17.71
CA LEU A 343 -33.24 -4.19 17.79
C LEU A 343 -32.80 -3.60 16.47
N ALA A 344 -32.28 -2.38 16.46
CA ALA A 344 -31.87 -1.71 15.23
C ALA A 344 -30.43 -1.25 15.34
N ILE A 345 -29.64 -1.51 14.30
CA ILE A 345 -28.34 -0.84 14.15
C ILE A 345 -28.66 0.62 13.86
N THR A 346 -28.20 1.53 14.71
CA THR A 346 -28.50 2.97 14.62
C THR A 346 -27.35 3.78 14.07
N GLN A 347 -26.13 3.29 14.25
CA GLN A 347 -24.94 3.97 13.80
C GLN A 347 -23.83 2.97 13.48
N VAL A 348 -23.20 3.12 12.32
CA VAL A 348 -21.97 2.40 11.97
C VAL A 348 -20.77 3.34 11.97
N TYR A 349 -19.58 2.79 12.24
CA TYR A 349 -18.35 3.58 12.33
C TYR A 349 -17.34 3.16 11.26
N GLY A 350 -16.65 4.14 10.66
CA GLY A 350 -15.67 3.91 9.58
C GLY A 350 -16.04 4.55 8.24
N GLY A 351 -17.28 5.01 8.09
CA GLY A 351 -17.77 5.77 6.92
C GLY A 351 -18.04 4.90 5.69
N ASP A 352 -18.49 5.57 4.61
CA ASP A 352 -18.98 4.92 3.38
C ASP A 352 -17.90 4.15 2.61
N GLN A 353 -16.63 4.42 2.91
CA GLN A 353 -15.53 3.70 2.31
C GLN A 353 -15.43 2.27 2.85
N LEU A 354 -15.75 2.06 4.12
CA LEU A 354 -15.78 0.72 4.71
C LEU A 354 -17.15 0.07 4.49
N TRP A 355 -18.21 0.84 4.77
CA TRP A 355 -19.61 0.39 4.71
C TRP A 355 -20.23 0.73 3.37
N VAL A 356 -20.06 -0.16 2.40
CA VAL A 356 -20.57 0.00 1.02
C VAL A 356 -22.09 -0.07 0.93
N LYS A 357 -22.76 -0.61 1.95
CA LYS A 357 -24.22 -0.58 2.09
C LYS A 357 -24.62 -0.31 3.54
N GLN A 358 -25.54 0.63 3.72
CA GLN A 358 -26.06 1.04 5.03
C GLN A 358 -27.59 1.25 4.94
N ASP A 359 -28.35 0.15 4.91
CA ASP A 359 -29.81 0.20 4.84
C ASP A 359 -30.39 0.09 6.26
N TYR A 360 -30.53 1.23 6.93
CA TYR A 360 -31.05 1.31 8.30
C TYR A 360 -32.52 0.89 8.40
N GLU A 361 -33.31 1.06 7.33
CA GLU A 361 -34.72 0.66 7.32
C GLU A 361 -34.87 -0.87 7.25
N LYS A 362 -34.08 -1.53 6.39
CA LYS A 362 -34.08 -2.99 6.27
C LYS A 362 -33.16 -3.69 7.27
N GLY A 363 -32.32 -2.94 7.97
CA GLY A 363 -31.32 -3.47 8.89
C GLY A 363 -30.23 -4.28 8.17
N VAL A 364 -29.86 -3.91 6.94
CA VAL A 364 -28.87 -4.64 6.13
C VAL A 364 -27.65 -3.76 5.88
N PHE A 365 -26.50 -4.24 6.29
CA PHE A 365 -25.23 -3.55 6.20
C PHE A 365 -24.21 -4.43 5.49
N GLU A 366 -23.32 -3.82 4.70
CA GLU A 366 -22.29 -4.54 3.97
C GLU A 366 -20.95 -3.80 4.07
N ILE A 367 -19.92 -4.53 4.45
CA ILE A 367 -18.53 -4.10 4.50
C ILE A 367 -17.79 -4.74 3.33
N TYR A 368 -16.91 -3.98 2.69
CA TYR A 368 -16.05 -4.47 1.61
C TYR A 368 -14.58 -4.19 1.90
N LEU A 369 -13.73 -5.21 1.81
CA LEU A 369 -12.27 -5.08 1.84
C LEU A 369 -11.68 -5.70 0.56
N PRO A 370 -10.77 -5.01 -0.14
CA PRO A 370 -10.14 -5.57 -1.34
C PRO A 370 -9.33 -6.83 -1.06
N HIS A 371 -8.56 -6.83 0.03
CA HIS A 371 -7.71 -7.95 0.41
C HIS A 371 -7.78 -8.23 1.89
N LEU A 372 -7.56 -9.48 2.24
CA LEU A 372 -7.37 -9.97 3.61
C LEU A 372 -5.98 -10.57 3.70
N VAL A 373 -5.20 -10.16 4.71
CA VAL A 373 -3.79 -10.52 4.83
C VAL A 373 -3.50 -11.29 6.12
N ILE A 374 -2.47 -12.13 6.12
CA ILE A 374 -2.08 -12.87 7.33
C ILE A 374 -1.72 -11.90 8.45
N GLY A 375 -2.23 -12.17 9.65
CA GLY A 375 -2.05 -11.31 10.82
C GLY A 375 -3.02 -10.14 10.88
N ASP A 376 -3.92 -9.97 9.90
CA ASP A 376 -4.99 -8.97 10.01
C ASP A 376 -5.85 -9.26 11.23
N ASN A 377 -6.03 -8.27 12.10
CA ASN A 377 -6.97 -8.31 13.21
C ASN A 377 -7.85 -7.04 13.13
N LYS A 378 -9.04 -7.17 12.54
CA LYS A 378 -9.91 -6.04 12.22
C LYS A 378 -11.20 -6.11 13.03
N PHE A 379 -11.57 -4.98 13.63
CA PHE A 379 -12.81 -4.81 14.39
C PHE A 379 -13.71 -3.78 13.70
N PHE A 380 -14.89 -4.22 13.29
CA PHE A 380 -15.90 -3.37 12.68
C PHE A 380 -17.01 -3.13 13.70
N VAL A 381 -17.08 -1.91 14.23
CA VAL A 381 -17.95 -1.58 15.36
C VAL A 381 -19.14 -0.75 14.92
N PHE A 382 -20.26 -0.91 15.63
CA PHE A 382 -21.53 -0.22 15.40
C PHE A 382 -22.39 -0.23 16.67
N ASP A 383 -23.32 0.71 16.76
CA ASP A 383 -24.26 0.81 17.88
C ASP A 383 -25.54 0.03 17.56
N LEU A 384 -25.95 -0.82 18.51
CA LEU A 384 -27.22 -1.53 18.48
C LEU A 384 -28.16 -0.93 19.53
N GLN A 385 -29.34 -0.48 19.09
CA GLN A 385 -30.36 0.07 19.97
C GLN A 385 -31.49 -0.93 20.17
N PHE A 386 -31.83 -1.18 21.43
CA PHE A 386 -33.06 -1.84 21.84
C PHE A 386 -34.11 -0.79 22.22
N ASN A 387 -35.29 -0.88 21.60
CA ASN A 387 -36.45 -0.11 22.05
C ASN A 387 -37.38 -0.96 22.92
N SER A 388 -37.52 -0.58 24.20
CA SER A 388 -38.40 -1.26 25.16
C SER A 388 -39.89 -0.97 24.91
N GLU A 389 -40.22 0.08 24.17
CA GLU A 389 -41.60 0.46 23.91
C GLU A 389 -42.34 -0.67 23.18
N GLN A 390 -43.38 -1.19 23.83
CA GLN A 390 -44.23 -2.29 23.36
C GLN A 390 -43.60 -3.70 23.43
N PHE A 391 -42.38 -3.85 23.97
CA PHE A 391 -41.77 -5.16 24.19
C PHE A 391 -42.43 -5.87 25.38
N LYS A 392 -42.98 -7.06 25.16
CA LYS A 392 -43.51 -7.92 26.23
C LYS A 392 -42.68 -9.18 26.30
N LEU A 393 -42.06 -9.41 27.45
CA LEU A 393 -41.30 -10.64 27.68
C LEU A 393 -42.25 -11.85 27.70
N THR A 394 -41.89 -12.87 26.95
CA THR A 394 -42.53 -14.18 26.85
C THR A 394 -41.41 -15.23 26.85
N ASP A 395 -41.71 -16.49 27.19
CA ASP A 395 -40.69 -17.54 27.19
C ASP A 395 -40.03 -17.75 25.81
N GLN A 396 -40.72 -17.35 24.73
CA GLN A 396 -40.23 -17.46 23.35
C GLN A 396 -39.29 -16.32 22.92
N ASN A 397 -39.28 -15.19 23.64
CA ASN A 397 -38.45 -14.02 23.30
C ASN A 397 -37.43 -13.67 24.39
N ARG A 398 -37.18 -14.61 25.31
CA ARG A 398 -36.19 -14.45 26.37
C ARG A 398 -34.76 -14.45 25.84
N SER A 399 -34.49 -15.18 24.76
CA SER A 399 -33.20 -15.20 24.07
C SER A 399 -33.47 -15.16 22.58
N LEU A 400 -32.93 -14.18 21.88
CA LEU A 400 -33.19 -13.98 20.46
C LEU A 400 -31.91 -13.71 19.68
N ALA A 401 -31.87 -14.26 18.46
CA ALA A 401 -30.89 -13.89 17.46
C ALA A 401 -31.11 -12.42 17.11
N ALA A 402 -30.21 -11.55 17.54
CA ALA A 402 -30.27 -10.12 17.30
C ALA A 402 -29.68 -9.74 15.94
N LEU A 403 -28.55 -10.37 15.61
CA LEU A 403 -27.76 -10.10 14.42
C LEU A 403 -27.30 -11.41 13.79
N GLU A 404 -27.32 -11.46 12.48
CA GLU A 404 -26.64 -12.48 11.68
C GLU A 404 -25.55 -11.80 10.88
N ALA A 405 -24.35 -12.37 10.88
CA ALA A 405 -23.25 -11.90 10.06
C ALA A 405 -22.77 -13.03 9.14
N GLU A 406 -22.50 -12.68 7.89
CA GLU A 406 -22.00 -13.59 6.87
C GLU A 406 -20.74 -13.00 6.25
N LEU A 407 -19.67 -13.78 6.21
CA LEU A 407 -18.39 -13.47 5.59
C LEU A 407 -18.27 -14.27 4.30
N GLU A 408 -17.92 -13.59 3.21
CA GLU A 408 -17.60 -14.16 1.91
C GLU A 408 -16.22 -13.66 1.47
N ILE A 409 -15.32 -14.57 1.13
CA ILE A 409 -13.95 -14.26 0.71
C ILE A 409 -13.60 -15.09 -0.53
N LYS A 410 -13.04 -14.46 -1.56
CA LYS A 410 -12.45 -15.18 -2.68
C LYS A 410 -10.98 -15.51 -2.36
N ALA A 411 -10.64 -16.80 -2.31
CA ALA A 411 -9.27 -17.23 -2.03
C ALA A 411 -8.32 -16.85 -3.17
N VAL A 412 -7.16 -16.31 -2.82
CA VAL A 412 -6.20 -15.73 -3.78
C VAL A 412 -5.60 -16.77 -4.75
N LYS A 413 -5.42 -18.03 -4.30
CA LYS A 413 -4.69 -19.05 -5.07
C LYS A 413 -5.59 -20.06 -5.80
N GLU A 414 -6.82 -20.31 -5.33
CA GLU A 414 -7.64 -21.44 -5.80
C GLU A 414 -9.01 -21.05 -6.39
N GLU A 415 -9.29 -19.76 -6.63
CA GLU A 415 -10.61 -19.24 -7.09
C GLU A 415 -11.83 -19.83 -6.32
N TYR A 416 -11.59 -20.33 -5.11
CA TYR A 416 -12.61 -20.88 -4.22
C TYR A 416 -13.18 -19.76 -3.34
N ILE A 417 -14.47 -19.84 -3.03
CA ILE A 417 -15.15 -18.88 -2.16
C ILE A 417 -15.30 -19.48 -0.76
N ILE A 418 -14.64 -18.88 0.22
CA ILE A 418 -14.77 -19.20 1.63
C ILE A 418 -15.99 -18.47 2.18
N ARG A 419 -16.88 -19.19 2.88
CA ARG A 419 -18.05 -18.61 3.55
C ARG A 419 -18.06 -18.97 5.03
N LYS A 420 -18.23 -17.98 5.90
CA LYS A 420 -18.45 -18.17 7.34
C LYS A 420 -19.67 -17.38 7.79
N ASN A 421 -20.34 -17.87 8.82
CA ASN A 421 -21.46 -17.15 9.43
C ASN A 421 -21.31 -17.13 10.95
N ASP A 422 -21.93 -16.14 11.57
CA ASP A 422 -22.08 -16.09 13.01
C ASP A 422 -23.41 -15.41 13.36
N THR A 423 -23.91 -15.67 14.56
CA THR A 423 -25.19 -15.13 15.05
C THR A 423 -25.03 -14.66 16.49
N LEU A 424 -25.34 -13.39 16.73
CA LEU A 424 -25.35 -12.82 18.07
C LEU A 424 -26.70 -13.06 18.74
N GLN A 425 -26.68 -13.74 19.88
CA GLN A 425 -27.85 -13.93 20.72
C GLN A 425 -27.90 -12.87 21.83
N ILE A 426 -29.07 -12.30 22.07
CA ILE A 426 -29.33 -11.35 23.15
C ILE A 426 -30.42 -11.89 24.07
N ASP A 427 -30.12 -11.92 25.36
CA ASP A 427 -30.99 -12.36 26.43
C ASP A 427 -31.73 -11.16 27.05
N PHE A 428 -33.05 -11.20 27.03
CA PHE A 428 -33.89 -10.17 27.64
C PHE A 428 -34.22 -10.52 29.09
N LYS A 429 -33.98 -9.56 29.99
CA LYS A 429 -34.22 -9.71 31.43
C LYS A 429 -35.19 -8.66 31.96
N ASP A 430 -36.09 -9.10 32.83
CA ASP A 430 -36.87 -8.22 33.69
C ASP A 430 -36.05 -7.85 34.94
N ALA A 431 -34.97 -7.11 34.72
CA ALA A 431 -34.06 -6.64 35.75
C ALA A 431 -33.79 -5.15 35.55
N ASP A 432 -33.33 -4.45 36.59
CA ASP A 432 -32.88 -3.07 36.43
C ASP A 432 -31.59 -3.02 35.60
N GLN A 433 -31.39 -1.92 34.86
CA GLN A 433 -30.25 -1.78 33.96
C GLN A 433 -28.90 -1.93 34.68
N ASP A 434 -28.82 -1.50 35.95
CA ASP A 434 -27.62 -1.61 36.79
C ASP A 434 -27.26 -3.07 37.15
N GLN A 435 -28.16 -4.03 36.90
CA GLN A 435 -27.94 -5.46 37.11
C GLN A 435 -27.48 -6.19 35.84
N ILE A 436 -27.51 -5.52 34.69
CA ILE A 436 -27.02 -6.05 33.43
C ILE A 436 -25.50 -6.06 33.47
N LYS A 437 -24.91 -7.24 33.28
CA LYS A 437 -23.45 -7.37 33.24
C LYS A 437 -22.95 -7.13 31.83
N ASN A 438 -21.84 -6.40 31.73
CA ASN A 438 -21.10 -6.32 30.49
C ASN A 438 -20.35 -7.63 30.25
N ASN A 439 -20.09 -7.93 28.99
CA ASN A 439 -19.30 -9.07 28.55
C ASN A 439 -17.79 -8.82 28.72
N SER A 440 -17.36 -8.17 29.80
CA SER A 440 -15.97 -7.71 29.95
C SER A 440 -14.93 -8.83 29.95
N THR A 441 -15.35 -10.09 30.18
CA THR A 441 -14.50 -11.28 30.11
C THR A 441 -14.54 -12.01 28.77
N GLN A 442 -15.39 -11.57 27.83
CA GLN A 442 -15.46 -12.14 26.48
C GLN A 442 -14.20 -11.80 25.70
N ALA A 443 -13.71 -12.76 24.91
CA ALA A 443 -12.62 -12.51 23.99
C ALA A 443 -12.94 -11.33 23.07
N TYR A 444 -11.95 -10.47 22.84
CA TYR A 444 -12.05 -9.28 21.99
C TYR A 444 -12.89 -8.10 22.51
N TYR A 445 -13.42 -8.19 23.73
CA TYR A 445 -14.21 -7.11 24.32
C TYR A 445 -13.40 -5.81 24.44
N GLU A 446 -12.18 -5.88 24.95
CA GLU A 446 -11.34 -4.69 25.14
C GLU A 446 -11.04 -4.00 23.81
N GLU A 447 -10.62 -4.76 22.80
CA GLU A 447 -10.29 -4.26 21.47
C GLU A 447 -11.50 -3.63 20.78
N MET A 448 -12.69 -4.21 20.93
CA MET A 448 -13.94 -3.65 20.42
C MET A 448 -14.23 -2.28 21.06
N MET A 449 -14.15 -2.19 22.39
CA MET A 449 -14.46 -0.95 23.12
C MET A 449 -13.43 0.15 22.83
N VAL A 450 -12.15 -0.21 22.71
CA VAL A 450 -11.08 0.71 22.29
C VAL A 450 -11.32 1.19 20.86
N THR A 451 -11.65 0.28 19.93
CA THR A 451 -11.92 0.62 18.52
C THR A 451 -13.13 1.53 18.40
N HIS A 452 -14.22 1.24 19.12
CA HIS A 452 -15.40 2.11 19.19
C HIS A 452 -15.05 3.50 19.71
N SER A 453 -14.32 3.58 20.81
CA SER A 453 -13.92 4.87 21.39
C SER A 453 -13.06 5.68 20.42
N ARG A 454 -12.08 5.06 19.76
CA ARG A 454 -11.26 5.75 18.74
C ARG A 454 -12.10 6.23 17.56
N ALA A 455 -13.06 5.43 17.12
CA ALA A 455 -13.92 5.79 16.00
C ALA A 455 -14.86 6.95 16.34
N VAL A 456 -15.49 6.93 17.52
CA VAL A 456 -16.33 8.03 18.00
C VAL A 456 -15.48 9.29 18.23
N GLY A 457 -14.30 9.18 18.85
CA GLY A 457 -13.37 10.29 19.03
C GLY A 457 -13.00 10.97 17.72
N GLY A 458 -12.65 10.19 16.69
CA GLY A 458 -12.40 10.72 15.34
C GLY A 458 -13.61 11.45 14.74
N LEU A 459 -14.85 10.96 14.98
CA LEU A 459 -16.06 11.66 14.57
C LEU A 459 -16.26 12.99 15.31
N LYS A 460 -16.01 13.04 16.62
CA LYS A 460 -16.13 14.26 17.42
C LYS A 460 -15.10 15.31 17.02
N ILE A 461 -13.87 14.89 16.73
CA ILE A 461 -12.81 15.77 16.18
C ILE A 461 -13.23 16.34 14.83
N LYS A 462 -13.77 15.51 13.92
CA LYS A 462 -14.28 15.98 12.64
C LYS A 462 -15.44 16.97 12.80
N GLN A 463 -16.36 16.72 13.73
CA GLN A 463 -17.46 17.64 14.05
C GLN A 463 -16.93 18.98 14.60
N ALA A 464 -15.95 18.94 15.50
CA ALA A 464 -15.29 20.13 16.01
C ALA A 464 -14.61 20.95 14.89
N ASN A 465 -13.90 20.28 13.96
CA ASN A 465 -13.31 20.92 12.78
C ASN A 465 -14.35 21.63 11.92
N GLN A 466 -15.49 20.99 11.66
CA GLN A 466 -16.56 21.57 10.87
C GLN A 466 -17.13 22.84 11.53
N LEU A 467 -17.33 22.83 12.86
CA LEU A 467 -17.78 24.00 13.60
C LEU A 467 -16.79 25.15 13.54
N ILE A 468 -15.49 24.87 13.68
CA ILE A 468 -14.45 25.90 13.59
C ILE A 468 -14.37 26.46 12.16
N ASN A 469 -14.28 25.60 11.15
CA ASN A 469 -14.11 26.03 9.76
C ASN A 469 -15.33 26.79 9.21
N GLN A 470 -16.54 26.30 9.49
CA GLN A 470 -17.76 26.87 8.89
C GLN A 470 -18.34 28.01 9.72
N LYS A 471 -18.33 27.89 11.05
CA LYS A 471 -19.00 28.82 11.96
C LYS A 471 -18.04 29.66 12.79
N LYS A 472 -16.74 29.34 12.79
CA LYS A 472 -15.75 29.92 13.71
C LYS A 472 -16.18 29.78 15.18
N ASP A 473 -16.91 28.70 15.48
CA ASP A 473 -17.44 28.44 16.82
C ASP A 473 -16.49 27.53 17.61
N TYR A 474 -15.46 28.16 18.17
CA TYR A 474 -14.42 27.50 18.95
C TYR A 474 -14.92 26.97 20.30
N THR A 475 -15.88 27.67 20.92
CA THR A 475 -16.41 27.30 22.24
C THR A 475 -17.24 26.03 22.14
N GLN A 476 -18.12 25.93 21.14
CA GLN A 476 -18.92 24.73 20.91
C GLN A 476 -18.04 23.54 20.52
N ALA A 477 -17.03 23.77 19.66
CA ALA A 477 -16.05 22.74 19.29
C ALA A 477 -15.34 22.16 20.52
N LYS A 478 -14.85 23.03 21.42
CA LYS A 478 -14.20 22.61 22.67
C LYS A 478 -15.16 21.85 23.60
N ALA A 479 -16.41 22.32 23.73
CA ALA A 479 -17.40 21.68 24.59
C ALA A 479 -17.74 20.25 24.13
N ILE A 480 -17.89 20.02 22.83
CA ILE A 480 -18.17 18.69 22.26
C ILE A 480 -17.02 17.71 22.56
N LEU A 481 -15.77 18.16 22.40
CA LEU A 481 -14.60 17.32 22.68
C LEU A 481 -14.46 17.00 24.16
N GLN A 482 -14.65 17.99 25.04
CA GLN A 482 -14.59 17.79 26.49
C GLN A 482 -15.70 16.84 26.97
N GLN A 483 -16.93 17.07 26.51
CA GLN A 483 -18.06 16.19 26.84
C GLN A 483 -17.75 14.74 26.46
N TYR A 484 -17.26 14.52 25.24
CA TYR A 484 -16.92 13.18 24.79
C TYR A 484 -15.76 12.56 25.57
N LYS A 485 -14.72 13.34 25.90
CA LYS A 485 -13.61 12.88 26.73
C LYS A 485 -14.11 12.36 28.08
N ASP A 486 -14.98 13.11 28.74
CA ASP A 486 -15.54 12.73 30.04
C ASP A 486 -16.42 11.46 29.93
N GLU A 487 -17.26 11.37 28.89
CA GLU A 487 -18.08 10.19 28.57
C GLU A 487 -17.21 8.95 28.31
N MET A 488 -16.13 9.10 27.54
CA MET A 488 -15.21 8.03 27.16
C MET A 488 -14.46 7.47 28.38
N ILE A 489 -13.97 8.34 29.28
CA ILE A 489 -13.28 7.94 30.52
C ILE A 489 -14.26 7.22 31.47
N SER A 490 -15.50 7.69 31.54
CA SER A 490 -16.54 7.06 32.36
C SER A 490 -16.90 5.67 31.83
N LYS A 491 -17.17 5.55 30.52
CA LYS A 491 -17.58 4.29 29.88
C LYS A 491 -16.46 3.24 29.90
N ASN A 492 -15.21 3.66 29.74
CA ASN A 492 -14.04 2.77 29.70
C ASN A 492 -13.29 2.72 31.04
N ALA A 493 -13.98 2.89 32.17
CA ALA A 493 -13.33 2.97 33.48
C ALA A 493 -12.48 1.73 33.83
N MET A 494 -12.82 0.55 33.31
CA MET A 494 -12.04 -0.69 33.47
C MET A 494 -10.85 -0.80 32.51
N LEU A 495 -10.81 -0.01 31.44
CA LEU A 495 -9.77 -0.01 30.40
C LEU A 495 -8.86 1.22 30.46
N LYS A 496 -8.86 1.95 31.59
CA LYS A 496 -8.04 3.16 31.75
C LYS A 496 -6.55 2.93 31.52
N ASP A 497 -6.07 1.72 31.79
CA ASP A 497 -4.67 1.37 31.61
C ASP A 497 -4.30 0.97 30.18
N ASN A 498 -5.29 0.73 29.32
CA ASN A 498 -5.08 0.35 27.93
C ASN A 498 -4.44 1.50 27.13
N ASN A 499 -3.34 1.21 26.41
CA ASN A 499 -2.60 2.20 25.64
C ASN A 499 -3.46 2.89 24.57
N GLY A 500 -4.41 2.17 23.96
CA GLY A 500 -5.31 2.72 22.95
C GLY A 500 -6.24 3.80 23.49
N ILE A 501 -6.70 3.66 24.75
CA ILE A 501 -7.49 4.67 25.46
C ILE A 501 -6.60 5.84 25.89
N LYS A 502 -5.41 5.56 26.45
CA LYS A 502 -4.45 6.59 26.86
C LYS A 502 -4.06 7.51 25.70
N HIS A 503 -3.68 6.92 24.55
CA HIS A 503 -3.33 7.70 23.36
C HIS A 503 -4.52 8.52 22.83
N LEU A 504 -5.74 7.98 22.88
CA LEU A 504 -6.92 8.73 22.49
C LEU A 504 -7.19 9.91 23.44
N ASP A 505 -6.96 9.72 24.73
CA ASP A 505 -7.10 10.78 25.73
C ASP A 505 -6.10 11.93 25.48
N GLU A 506 -4.84 11.59 25.21
CA GLU A 506 -3.78 12.55 24.82
C GLU A 506 -4.14 13.31 23.54
N ASP A 507 -4.64 12.60 22.53
CA ASP A 507 -5.07 13.19 21.27
C ASP A 507 -6.24 14.18 21.46
N LEU A 508 -7.20 13.82 22.32
CA LEU A 508 -8.33 14.69 22.64
C LEU A 508 -7.86 15.93 23.41
N ASP A 509 -6.90 15.81 24.33
CA ASP A 509 -6.30 16.96 25.01
C ASP A 509 -5.59 17.90 24.03
N GLU A 510 -4.82 17.34 23.09
CA GLU A 510 -4.15 18.12 22.05
C GLU A 510 -5.18 18.84 21.17
N ALA A 511 -6.24 18.14 20.73
CA ALA A 511 -7.31 18.73 19.94
C ALA A 511 -8.04 19.85 20.70
N ILE A 512 -8.39 19.63 21.97
CA ILE A 512 -9.01 20.61 22.86
C ILE A 512 -8.12 21.86 23.03
N GLY A 513 -6.81 21.67 23.19
CA GLY A 513 -5.83 22.75 23.29
C GLY A 513 -5.73 23.57 21.99
N LYS A 514 -5.80 22.90 20.84
CA LYS A 514 -5.73 23.52 19.51
C LYS A 514 -7.03 24.21 19.08
N CYS A 515 -8.14 24.04 19.79
CA CYS A 515 -9.41 24.74 19.52
C CYS A 515 -9.33 26.26 19.81
N ALA A 516 -8.16 26.84 20.12
CA ALA A 516 -7.98 28.27 20.32
C ALA A 516 -7.78 29.02 18.97
N PRO A 517 -8.37 30.22 18.79
CA PRO A 517 -8.28 30.99 17.53
C PRO A 517 -6.85 31.30 17.05
N GLN A 518 -5.89 31.43 17.97
CA GLN A 518 -4.49 31.72 17.66
C GLN A 518 -3.71 30.48 17.18
N LEU A 519 -4.00 29.32 17.76
CA LEU A 519 -3.32 28.04 17.45
C LEU A 519 -3.92 27.36 16.22
N TYR A 520 -5.23 27.53 15.99
CA TYR A 520 -5.91 26.95 14.83
C TYR A 520 -5.34 27.45 13.49
N ARG A 521 -4.90 28.73 13.43
CA ARG A 521 -4.31 29.34 12.23
C ARG A 521 -2.97 28.71 11.83
N GLN A 522 -2.28 28.02 12.73
CA GLN A 522 -1.00 27.36 12.46
C GLN A 522 -1.19 25.89 12.03
N ALA A 523 -1.92 25.62 10.93
CA ALA A 523 -1.94 24.33 10.20
C ALA A 523 -2.05 23.01 11.02
N SER A 524 -2.56 23.07 12.25
CA SER A 524 -2.33 22.04 13.28
C SER A 524 -3.49 21.07 13.45
N PHE A 525 -4.69 21.43 12.99
CA PHE A 525 -5.92 20.64 13.16
C PHE A 525 -6.19 19.71 11.97
N ASP A 526 -5.90 20.14 10.74
CA ASP A 526 -5.96 19.28 9.55
C ASP A 526 -4.94 18.13 9.66
N LYS A 527 -3.76 18.39 10.24
CA LYS A 527 -2.77 17.35 10.56
C LYS A 527 -3.29 16.31 11.55
N MET A 528 -4.10 16.71 12.54
CA MET A 528 -4.71 15.78 13.50
C MET A 528 -5.80 14.93 12.84
N GLU A 529 -6.65 15.52 11.99
CA GLU A 529 -7.62 14.75 11.21
C GLU A 529 -6.92 13.70 10.32
N VAL A 530 -5.78 14.06 9.72
CA VAL A 530 -4.93 13.13 8.96
C VAL A 530 -4.34 12.04 9.84
N ILE A 531 -3.79 12.36 11.00
CA ILE A 531 -3.24 11.38 11.96
C ILE A 531 -4.35 10.42 12.44
N HIS A 532 -5.54 10.93 12.75
CA HIS A 532 -6.69 10.11 13.16
C HIS A 532 -7.25 9.25 12.03
N CYS A 533 -7.29 9.75 10.79
CA CYS A 533 -7.68 8.94 9.64
C CYS A 533 -6.66 7.83 9.34
N GLN A 534 -5.36 8.11 9.49
CA GLN A 534 -4.30 7.09 9.39
C GLN A 534 -4.38 6.06 10.52
N ARG A 535 -4.72 6.51 11.74
CA ARG A 535 -4.96 5.68 12.94
C ARG A 535 -6.23 4.82 12.86
N ARG A 536 -7.12 5.08 11.91
CA ARG A 536 -8.38 4.34 11.69
C ARG A 536 -8.13 2.92 11.15
N ASN A 537 -6.95 2.66 10.58
CA ASN A 537 -6.57 1.38 9.97
C ASN A 537 -5.57 0.55 10.81
N SER A 538 -5.38 0.83 12.11
CA SER A 538 -4.52 0.05 13.05
C SER A 538 -3.09 -0.27 12.59
N ILE A 539 -2.46 0.55 11.73
CA ILE A 539 -1.09 0.29 11.21
C ILE A 539 -0.12 1.45 11.53
N CYS A 540 -0.55 2.43 12.33
CA CYS A 540 0.21 3.66 12.54
C CYS A 540 1.32 3.57 13.59
N HIS A 541 1.25 2.63 14.54
CA HIS A 541 2.33 2.39 15.48
C HIS A 541 3.07 1.12 15.11
N GLN A 542 4.41 1.12 15.24
CA GLN A 542 5.24 -0.05 14.98
C GLN A 542 4.81 -1.26 15.85
N GLU A 543 4.22 -0.99 17.01
CA GLU A 543 3.66 -1.98 17.93
C GLU A 543 2.39 -2.66 17.38
N ASP A 544 1.66 -1.99 16.48
CA ASP A 544 0.46 -2.53 15.84
C ASP A 544 0.79 -3.35 14.58
N TRP A 545 2.06 -3.34 14.13
CA TRP A 545 2.48 -4.12 12.97
C TRP A 545 2.44 -5.61 13.28
N ASN A 546 1.89 -6.39 12.35
CA ASN A 546 1.95 -7.84 12.47
C ASN A 546 3.39 -8.35 12.30
N GLU A 547 3.67 -9.57 12.76
CA GLU A 547 5.03 -10.15 12.73
C GLU A 547 5.63 -10.14 11.31
N CYS A 548 4.81 -10.32 10.27
CA CYS A 548 5.28 -10.27 8.89
C CYS A 548 5.77 -8.86 8.50
N GLN A 549 4.99 -7.82 8.83
CA GLN A 549 5.39 -6.43 8.65
C GLN A 549 6.65 -6.12 9.46
N GLN A 550 6.73 -6.58 10.71
CA GLN A 550 7.91 -6.40 11.57
C GLN A 550 9.13 -7.13 11.02
N GLU A 551 8.99 -8.35 10.47
CA GLU A 551 10.08 -9.11 9.86
C GLU A 551 10.59 -8.44 8.59
N ILE A 552 9.69 -8.00 7.70
CA ILE A 552 10.05 -7.29 6.48
C ILE A 552 10.74 -5.97 6.84
N MET A 553 10.22 -5.27 7.85
CA MET A 553 10.83 -4.04 8.36
C MET A 553 12.15 -4.27 9.10
N GLY A 554 12.32 -5.42 9.76
CA GLY A 554 13.57 -5.84 10.38
C GLY A 554 14.63 -6.17 9.33
N LYS A 555 14.26 -6.92 8.29
CA LYS A 555 15.10 -7.14 7.09
C LYS A 555 15.46 -5.83 6.42
N PHE A 556 14.54 -4.87 6.40
CA PHE A 556 14.79 -3.53 5.89
C PHE A 556 15.78 -2.73 6.76
N LYS A 557 15.59 -2.71 8.09
CA LYS A 557 16.44 -1.98 9.04
C LYS A 557 17.85 -2.60 9.16
N ASN A 558 17.97 -3.91 8.98
CA ASN A 558 19.24 -4.65 9.10
C ASN A 558 19.99 -4.80 7.78
N ASN A 559 19.32 -4.72 6.62
CA ASN A 559 20.01 -4.62 5.36
C ASN A 559 20.42 -3.17 5.12
N ASP A 560 21.73 -2.96 4.94
CA ASP A 560 22.29 -1.81 4.24
C ASP A 560 21.74 -1.76 2.81
N ILE A 561 20.47 -1.37 2.62
CA ILE A 561 20.01 -0.84 1.34
C ILE A 561 20.56 0.57 1.25
N CYS A 562 21.90 0.63 1.20
CA CYS A 562 22.64 1.82 0.88
C CYS A 562 22.07 2.37 -0.42
N LEU A 563 21.51 3.57 -0.34
CA LEU A 563 21.23 4.42 -1.49
C LEU A 563 22.51 5.06 -2.04
N SER A 564 23.68 4.60 -1.60
CA SER A 564 25.01 5.07 -2.02
C SER A 564 25.44 4.47 -3.35
N ASP A 565 24.52 4.33 -4.30
CA ASP A 565 24.93 4.21 -5.70
C ASP A 565 25.21 5.64 -6.22
N ASP A 566 26.34 6.20 -5.78
CA ASP A 566 27.08 7.28 -6.47
C ASP A 566 27.77 6.72 -7.73
N SER A 567 27.04 5.92 -8.52
CA SER A 567 27.43 5.49 -9.86
C SER A 567 26.60 6.19 -10.94
N CYS A 568 26.23 7.45 -10.68
CA CYS A 568 26.06 8.44 -11.73
C CYS A 568 27.11 9.51 -11.49
N SER A 569 28.30 9.28 -12.06
CA SER A 569 29.05 10.39 -12.63
C SER A 569 28.12 11.06 -13.64
N ASP A 570 27.40 12.08 -13.17
CA ASP A 570 26.80 13.06 -14.07
C ASP A 570 28.00 13.75 -14.74
N ASP A 571 28.23 13.40 -16.00
CA ASP A 571 29.16 14.10 -16.89
C ASP A 571 28.66 15.53 -17.10
N GLU A 572 28.90 16.40 -16.11
CA GLU A 572 28.94 17.85 -16.31
C GLU A 572 30.28 18.23 -16.93
N SER A 573 30.46 17.88 -18.21
CA SER A 573 31.50 18.47 -19.05
C SER A 573 30.86 19.19 -20.23
N ASP A 574 30.24 20.34 -19.98
CA ASP A 574 30.24 21.45 -20.94
C ASP A 574 29.73 22.75 -20.30
N GLN A 575 30.67 23.56 -19.83
CA GLN A 575 30.79 25.01 -20.09
C GLN A 575 31.83 25.65 -19.16
N LYS A 576 33.11 25.44 -19.49
CA LYS A 576 34.18 26.35 -19.07
C LYS A 576 34.15 27.59 -19.95
N LYS A 577 33.66 28.72 -19.43
CA LYS A 577 34.22 30.05 -19.71
C LYS A 577 34.05 30.97 -18.49
N LYS A 578 35.12 31.13 -17.71
CA LYS A 578 35.47 32.34 -16.94
C LYS A 578 36.61 33.05 -17.70
N PRO A 579 36.74 34.38 -17.67
CA PRO A 579 37.12 35.14 -16.47
C PRO A 579 36.25 36.41 -16.27
N SER A 580 36.17 37.05 -15.11
CA SER A 580 37.29 37.71 -14.42
C SER A 580 36.98 38.02 -12.94
N GLN A 581 38.04 37.91 -12.12
CA GLN A 581 38.16 38.37 -10.75
C GLN A 581 38.14 39.90 -10.66
N VAL A 582 37.61 40.49 -9.58
CA VAL A 582 38.24 41.59 -8.81
C VAL A 582 37.69 41.57 -7.37
N ASN A 583 38.62 41.44 -6.40
CA ASN A 583 38.68 41.95 -5.00
C ASN A 583 37.49 41.76 -4.04
N SER A 584 37.63 41.52 -2.73
CA SER A 584 38.76 41.69 -1.81
C SER A 584 38.41 41.07 -0.44
N GLN A 585 39.46 40.58 0.26
CA GLN A 585 39.71 40.66 1.71
C GLN A 585 38.70 39.97 2.66
N LYS A 586 39.06 38.85 3.32
CA LYS A 586 39.99 38.62 4.47
C LYS A 586 39.23 38.45 5.80
N ARG A 587 39.43 37.25 6.37
CA ARG A 587 39.55 36.87 7.80
C ARG A 587 38.30 36.45 8.61
N ASN A 588 38.28 35.14 8.88
CA ASN A 588 37.83 34.36 10.06
C ASN A 588 38.22 34.99 11.44
N PRO A 589 37.85 34.39 12.60
CA PRO A 589 36.60 33.74 13.05
C PRO A 589 36.22 34.15 14.52
N THR A 590 35.32 33.37 15.16
CA THR A 590 35.11 33.14 16.62
C THR A 590 34.05 33.93 17.43
N HIS A 591 33.08 33.14 17.94
CA HIS A 591 32.47 33.07 19.28
C HIS A 591 31.55 34.17 19.89
N MET A 592 30.38 33.67 20.32
CA MET A 592 29.71 33.80 21.62
C MET A 592 28.85 35.04 21.97
N GLN A 593 27.58 34.70 22.21
CA GLN A 593 26.68 35.12 23.31
C GLN A 593 26.09 36.54 23.38
N GLN A 594 24.75 36.50 23.49
CA GLN A 594 23.83 37.40 24.19
C GLN A 594 23.71 38.83 23.65
N TYR A 595 22.51 39.22 23.24
CA TYR A 595 21.75 40.32 23.84
C TYR A 595 20.28 40.23 23.40
N SER A 596 19.41 40.32 24.39
CA SER A 596 17.97 40.52 24.28
C SER A 596 17.64 42.01 24.15
N ASP A 597 16.41 42.23 23.68
CA ASP A 597 15.57 43.44 23.81
C ASP A 597 15.72 44.59 22.81
N GLU A 598 14.54 45.16 22.55
CA GLU A 598 14.19 46.31 21.70
C GLU A 598 14.02 46.03 20.21
N TYR A 599 12.77 45.87 19.76
CA TYR A 599 12.14 46.68 18.70
C TYR A 599 10.63 46.42 18.69
N GLN A 600 9.89 47.37 19.26
CA GLN A 600 8.46 47.61 19.02
C GLN A 600 8.34 48.98 18.35
N SER A 601 7.27 49.14 17.58
CA SER A 601 6.73 50.34 16.91
C SER A 601 7.11 50.55 15.43
N ASP A 602 6.07 50.93 14.69
CA ASP A 602 5.96 51.32 13.27
C ASP A 602 5.57 50.23 12.25
N SER A 603 4.29 49.85 12.24
CA SER A 603 3.60 49.37 11.01
C SER A 603 2.05 49.40 11.05
N ASP A 604 1.41 50.34 11.77
CA ASP A 604 -0.07 50.37 11.91
C ASP A 604 -0.80 51.40 11.02
N GLU A 605 -0.14 52.16 10.13
CA GLU A 605 -0.84 53.20 9.33
C GLU A 605 -1.08 52.83 7.84
N GLU A 606 -0.41 51.84 7.26
CA GLU A 606 -0.63 51.47 5.84
C GLU A 606 -1.77 50.44 5.63
N ASP A 607 -2.06 49.58 6.62
CA ASP A 607 -3.08 48.54 6.51
C ASP A 607 -4.53 49.06 6.60
N THR A 608 -4.72 50.29 7.08
CA THR A 608 -6.06 50.87 7.28
C THR A 608 -6.65 51.44 5.98
N GLN A 609 -5.81 51.95 5.07
CA GLN A 609 -6.27 52.47 3.77
C GLN A 609 -6.56 51.36 2.77
N GLN A 610 -5.80 50.26 2.79
CA GLN A 610 -5.99 49.14 1.87
C GLN A 610 -7.26 48.33 2.20
N ASN A 611 -7.60 48.19 3.49
CA ASN A 611 -8.83 47.53 3.91
C ASN A 611 -10.11 48.32 3.61
N GLN A 612 -10.05 49.66 3.56
CA GLN A 612 -11.20 50.48 3.15
C GLN A 612 -11.49 50.38 1.64
N GLN A 613 -10.46 50.29 0.80
CA GLN A 613 -10.63 50.08 -0.65
C GLN A 613 -11.21 48.69 -0.99
N ILE A 614 -10.79 47.64 -0.28
CA ILE A 614 -11.32 46.28 -0.49
C ILE A 614 -12.79 46.18 -0.06
N SER A 615 -13.18 46.86 1.03
CA SER A 615 -14.56 46.90 1.50
C SER A 615 -15.50 47.62 0.53
N GLN A 616 -15.06 48.74 -0.08
CA GLN A 616 -15.83 49.45 -1.11
C GLN A 616 -15.97 48.65 -2.41
N GLN A 617 -14.93 47.91 -2.83
CA GLN A 617 -15.01 47.04 -4.01
C GLN A 617 -15.98 45.86 -3.80
N GLN A 618 -16.03 45.28 -2.59
CA GLN A 618 -16.97 44.20 -2.26
C GLN A 618 -18.43 44.70 -2.19
N GLN A 619 -18.67 45.91 -1.72
CA GLN A 619 -20.01 46.51 -1.73
C GLN A 619 -20.53 46.79 -3.15
N ASN A 620 -19.66 47.26 -4.05
CA ASN A 620 -20.02 47.44 -5.47
C ASN A 620 -20.32 46.12 -6.19
N LEU A 621 -19.56 45.06 -5.92
CA LEU A 621 -19.82 43.72 -6.46
C LEU A 621 -21.15 43.13 -5.98
N ASN A 622 -21.55 43.41 -4.74
CA ASN A 622 -22.84 42.96 -4.22
C ASN A 622 -24.02 43.76 -4.78
N GLN A 623 -23.87 45.06 -5.05
CA GLN A 623 -24.90 45.83 -5.77
C GLN A 623 -25.09 45.37 -7.22
N ILE A 624 -24.00 45.05 -7.93
CA ILE A 624 -24.08 44.51 -9.31
C ILE A 624 -24.74 43.13 -9.33
N LYS A 625 -24.51 42.28 -8.32
CA LYS A 625 -25.18 40.98 -8.19
C LYS A 625 -26.67 41.11 -7.84
N LEU A 626 -27.07 42.14 -7.11
CA LEU A 626 -28.47 42.44 -6.78
C LEU A 626 -29.24 42.98 -8.00
N GLN A 627 -28.63 43.84 -8.82
CA GLN A 627 -29.26 44.35 -10.05
C GLN A 627 -29.47 43.26 -11.10
N ARG A 628 -28.57 42.26 -11.20
CA ARG A 628 -28.73 41.11 -12.10
C ARG A 628 -29.79 40.08 -11.66
N ARG A 629 -30.31 40.17 -10.44
CA ARG A 629 -31.38 39.28 -9.94
C ARG A 629 -32.80 39.86 -10.13
N PHE A 630 -32.91 41.12 -10.55
CA PHE A 630 -34.19 41.80 -10.78
C PHE A 630 -34.32 42.38 -12.20
N SER A 631 -33.55 41.87 -13.17
CA SER A 631 -33.69 42.15 -14.61
C SER A 631 -34.09 40.90 -15.37
#